data_AF-A0A376MIZ0-F1
#
_entry.id   AF-A0A376MIZ0-F1
#
_cell.length_a   1.000
_cell.length_b   1.000
_cell.length_c   1.000
_cell.angle_alpha   90.00
_cell.angle_beta   90.00
_cell.angle_gamma   90.00
#
_symmetry.space_group_name_H-M   'P 1'
#
loop_
_entity.id
_entity.type
_entity.pdbx_description
1 polymer ?
#
loop_
_entity_poly.entity_id
_entity_poly.type
_entity_poly.pdbx_seq_one_letter_code
_entity_poly.pdbx_strand_id
1 'polypeptide(L)' 'MESTHRLLDSLEDIVAVLGESRYVVLARELTKTWETIHGAPVGELLAWVKEDENRRKGEMY' A
#
# COMPACT_ATOMS: atom_id res chain seq x y z
N MET A 1 12.62 3.53 5.61
CA MET A 1 11.84 4.77 5.80
C MET A 1 11.52 5.46 4.48
N GLU A 2 12.27 5.22 3.40
CA GLU A 2 12.01 5.81 2.08
C GLU A 2 11.00 5.00 1.22
N SER A 3 11.02 3.67 1.31
CA SER A 3 10.17 2.76 0.52
C SER A 3 8.67 2.95 0.77
N THR A 4 8.27 3.22 2.02
CA THR A 4 6.85 3.43 2.36
C THR A 4 6.33 4.77 1.84
N HIS A 5 7.16 5.80 1.85
CA HIS A 5 6.76 7.12 1.36
C HIS A 5 6.52 7.07 -0.15
N ARG A 6 7.36 6.33 -0.88
CA ARG A 6 7.16 6.05 -2.31
C ARG A 6 5.90 5.24 -2.60
N LEU A 7 5.55 4.28 -1.75
CA LEU A 7 4.31 3.51 -1.93
C LEU A 7 3.08 4.39 -1.78
N LEU A 8 3.04 5.23 -0.75
CA LEU A 8 1.94 6.17 -0.51
C LEU A 8 1.76 7.10 -1.71
N ASP A 9 2.85 7.70 -2.18
CA ASP A 9 2.86 8.59 -3.35
C ASP A 9 2.33 7.87 -4.61
N SER A 10 2.75 6.61 -4.81
CA SER A 10 2.27 5.77 -5.92
C SER A 10 0.77 5.44 -5.81
N LEU A 11 0.27 5.16 -4.59
CA LEU A 11 -1.14 4.90 -4.35
C LEU A 11 -1.98 6.17 -4.56
N GLU A 12 -1.48 7.33 -4.13
CA GLU A 12 -2.15 8.62 -4.35
C GLU A 12 -2.22 8.99 -5.84
N ASP A 13 -1.16 8.72 -6.61
CA ASP A 13 -1.17 8.91 -8.06
C ASP A 13 -2.15 7.97 -8.76
N ILE A 14 -2.20 6.69 -8.34
CA ILE A 14 -3.19 5.71 -8.82
C ILE A 14 -4.61 6.17 -8.50
N VAL A 15 -4.88 6.70 -7.30
CA VAL A 15 -6.19 7.26 -6.95
C VAL A 15 -6.52 8.44 -7.85
N ALA A 16 -5.57 9.34 -8.09
CA ALA A 16 -5.76 10.54 -8.89
C ALA A 16 -6.01 10.23 -10.38
N VAL A 17 -5.33 9.22 -10.92
CA VAL A 17 -5.41 8.84 -12.35
C VAL A 17 -6.53 7.83 -12.62
N LEU A 18 -6.70 6.81 -11.77
CA LEU A 18 -7.62 5.70 -11.97
C LEU A 18 -8.90 5.78 -11.12
N GLY A 19 -8.92 6.63 -10.09
CA GLY A 19 -10.06 6.80 -9.18
C GLY A 19 -10.00 5.92 -7.93
N GLU A 20 -10.51 6.43 -6.81
CA GLU A 20 -10.50 5.78 -5.48
C GLU A 20 -11.24 4.44 -5.42
N SER A 21 -12.18 4.20 -6.34
CA SER A 21 -12.96 2.96 -6.46
C SER A 21 -12.19 1.83 -7.16
N ARG A 22 -10.97 2.09 -7.64
CA ARG A 22 -10.15 1.10 -8.32
C ARG A 22 -9.67 0.05 -7.32
N TYR A 23 -10.01 -1.20 -7.57
CA TYR A 23 -9.49 -2.31 -6.78
C TYR A 23 -8.01 -2.51 -7.07
N VAL A 24 -7.18 -2.46 -6.03
CA VAL A 24 -5.74 -2.69 -6.12
C VAL A 24 -5.32 -3.72 -5.08
N VAL A 25 -4.20 -4.38 -5.35
CA VAL A 25 -3.66 -5.41 -4.48
C VAL A 25 -2.26 -5.00 -4.09
N LEU A 26 -2.05 -4.84 -2.79
CA LEU A 26 -0.74 -4.60 -2.21
C LEU A 26 -0.12 -5.95 -1.84
N ALA A 27 1.01 -6.29 -2.45
CA ALA A 27 1.82 -7.42 -2.04
C ALA A 27 3.00 -6.90 -1.21
N ARG A 28 3.12 -7.37 0.03
CA ARG A 28 4.21 -6.97 0.92
C ARG A 28 5.16 -8.14 1.15
N GLU A 29 6.42 -7.94 0.80
CA GLU A 29 7.53 -8.82 1.16
C GLU A 29 8.10 -8.40 2.52
N LEU A 30 7.57 -8.96 3.60
CA LEU A 30 8.07 -8.65 4.95
C LEU A 30 9.31 -9.47 5.32
N THR A 31 9.45 -10.69 4.80
CA THR A 31 10.66 -11.53 4.81
C THR A 31 10.41 -12.77 3.92
N LYS A 32 11.48 -13.51 3.57
CA LYS A 32 11.60 -14.71 2.71
C LYS A 32 10.60 -15.87 2.91
N THR A 33 9.55 -15.73 3.72
CA THR A 33 8.55 -16.77 4.04
C THR A 33 7.14 -16.20 4.27
N TRP A 34 6.96 -14.86 4.33
CA TRP A 34 5.68 -14.23 4.62
C TRP A 34 5.34 -13.18 3.56
N GLU A 35 4.63 -13.62 2.53
CA GLU A 35 4.00 -12.77 1.53
C GLU A 35 2.58 -12.43 2.02
N THR A 36 2.36 -11.19 2.46
CA THR A 36 1.01 -10.73 2.80
C THR A 36 0.43 -9.97 1.62
N ILE A 37 -0.64 -10.51 1.05
CA ILE A 37 -1.37 -9.89 -0.05
C ILE A 37 -2.65 -9.28 0.52
N HIS A 38 -2.81 -7.97 0.38
CA HIS A 38 -4.02 -7.25 0.81
C HIS A 38 -4.68 -6.60 -0.39
N GLY A 39 -5.88 -7.06 -0.74
CA GLY A 39 -6.68 -6.50 -1.82
C GLY A 39 -7.80 -5.64 -1.26
N ALA A 40 -7.84 -4.37 -1.66
CA ALA A 40 -8.90 -3.44 -1.30
C ALA A 40 -9.00 -2.33 -2.37
N PRO A 41 -10.10 -1.58 -2.43
CA PRO A 41 -10.15 -0.32 -3.19
C PRO A 41 -8.98 0.58 -2.79
N VAL A 42 -8.36 1.24 -3.77
CA VAL A 42 -7.16 2.07 -3.54
C VAL A 42 -7.42 3.17 -2.50
N GLY A 43 -8.64 3.70 -2.42
CA GLY A 43 -9.03 4.63 -1.36
C GLY A 43 -9.01 4.01 0.04
N GLU A 44 -9.56 2.80 0.19
CA GLU A 44 -9.50 2.06 1.47
C GLU A 44 -8.09 1.61 1.79
N LEU A 45 -7.32 1.20 0.79
CA LEU A 45 -5.94 0.75 0.97
C LEU A 45 -5.03 1.90 1.38
N LEU A 46 -5.24 3.10 0.82
CA LEU A 46 -4.57 4.33 1.23
C LEU A 46 -4.93 4.70 2.67
N ALA A 47 -6.21 4.65 3.04
CA ALA A 47 -6.66 4.89 4.41
C ALA A 47 -6.04 3.86 5.38
N TRP A 48 -6.02 2.59 5.00
CA TRP A 48 -5.44 1.48 5.75
C TRP A 48 -3.93 1.61 5.96
N VAL A 49 -3.17 2.06 4.95
CA VAL A 49 -1.75 2.40 5.10
C VAL A 49 -1.56 3.68 5.92
N LYS A 50 -2.49 4.65 5.81
CA LYS A 50 -2.46 5.90 6.57
C LYS A 50 -2.73 5.69 8.06
N GLU A 51 -3.61 4.78 8.44
CA GLU A 51 -3.99 4.49 9.82
C GLU A 51 -2.89 3.81 10.65
N ASP A 52 -2.00 3.01 10.05
CA ASP A 52 -1.10 2.16 10.84
C ASP A 52 0.38 2.34 10.44
N GLU A 53 1.05 3.29 11.12
CA GLU A 53 2.50 3.54 10.97
C GLU A 53 3.36 2.33 11.34
N ASN A 54 2.88 1.45 12.22
CA ASN A 54 3.57 0.21 12.58
C ASN A 54 3.55 -0.82 11.44
N ARG A 55 2.60 -0.73 10.48
CA ARG A 55 2.59 -1.58 9.27
C ARG A 55 3.57 -1.12 8.20
N ARG A 56 4.09 0.10 8.31
CA ARG A 56 5.13 0.70 7.43
C ARG A 56 6.54 0.24 7.79
N LYS A 57 6.73 -0.48 8.90
CA LYS A 57 7.99 -1.15 9.23
C LYS A 57 8.11 -2.47 8.46
N GLY A 58 8.53 -2.37 7.21
CA GLY A 58 8.86 -3.48 6.32
C GLY A 58 9.01 -2.96 4.89
N GLU A 59 10.00 -3.45 4.15
CA GLU A 59 10.17 -3.12 2.73
C GLU A 59 8.88 -3.48 1.97
N MET A 60 8.38 -2.57 1.14
CA MET A 60 7.17 -2.75 0.34
C MET A 60 7.55 -2.59 -1.13
N TYR A 61 7.15 -3.54 -1.97
CA TYR A 61 7.41 -3.58 -3.41
C TYR A 61 6.11 -3.45 -4.20
#